data_AF-A0A7J0CS94-F1
#
_entry.id   AF-A0A7J0CS94-F1
#
_cell.length_a   1.000
_cell.length_b   1.000
_cell.length_c   1.000
_cell.angle_alpha   90.00
_cell.angle_beta   90.00
_cell.angle_gamma   90.00
#
_symmetry.space_group_name_H-M   'P 1'
#
loop_
_entity.id
_entity.type
_entity.pdbx_description
1 polymer ?
#
loop_
_entity_poly.entity_id
_entity_poly.type
_entity_poly.pdbx_seq_one_letter_code
_entity_poly.pdbx_strand_id
1 'polypeptide(L)'
;MPDGSYDSYTDDDLAKPRGGRKWLKRSVFTVLALAVIGGGLYGGYRWTQTQFYVGAQNENVALFRGISQDLAWISLSEVEKNHPEIELKYLPPYQRKQVEATIAEGSITDARKKVDELAAQASACKKDAQRRAAETEAETSATPPTAGTKPTKATPTPGPSLSEEEKKLVPQCGKQ
;
A
#
# COMPACT_ATOMS: atom_id res chain seq x y z
N MET A 1 -24.25 -42.96 -84.77
CA MET A 1 -23.88 -41.72 -84.08
C MET A 1 -24.39 -41.86 -82.66
N PRO A 2 -23.56 -41.67 -81.62
CA PRO A 2 -24.01 -41.86 -80.24
C PRO A 2 -24.94 -40.73 -79.81
N ASP A 3 -26.05 -41.11 -79.21
CA ASP A 3 -27.00 -40.31 -78.45
C ASP A 3 -26.32 -39.83 -77.16
N GLY A 4 -25.97 -38.55 -77.14
CA GLY A 4 -25.48 -37.89 -75.93
C GLY A 4 -26.61 -37.75 -74.92
N SER A 5 -26.58 -38.58 -73.87
CA SER A 5 -27.31 -38.35 -72.63
C SER A 5 -26.88 -37.02 -72.03
N TYR A 6 -27.75 -36.02 -72.08
CA TYR A 6 -27.59 -34.79 -71.30
C TYR A 6 -28.19 -35.09 -69.93
N ASP A 7 -27.37 -35.63 -69.03
CA ASP A 7 -27.74 -35.73 -67.62
C ASP A 7 -28.15 -34.33 -67.12
N SER A 8 -29.35 -34.29 -66.56
CA SER A 8 -29.99 -33.09 -66.04
C SER A 8 -29.14 -32.52 -64.90
N TYR A 9 -28.52 -31.36 -65.13
CA TYR A 9 -27.97 -30.57 -64.04
C TYR A 9 -29.12 -30.13 -63.13
N THR A 10 -29.27 -30.81 -62.00
CA THR A 10 -30.18 -30.41 -60.93
C THR A 10 -29.69 -29.10 -60.30
N ASP A 11 -30.60 -28.19 -59.98
CA ASP A 11 -30.32 -26.89 -59.35
C ASP A 11 -29.49 -27.04 -58.06
N ASP A 12 -29.59 -28.20 -57.42
CA ASP A 12 -28.84 -28.62 -56.24
C ASP A 12 -27.30 -28.70 -56.45
N ASP A 13 -26.81 -28.89 -57.68
CA ASP A 13 -25.36 -28.90 -57.98
C ASP A 13 -24.74 -27.49 -57.96
N LEU A 14 -25.56 -26.43 -58.07
CA LEU A 14 -25.11 -25.04 -57.96
C LEU A 14 -24.96 -24.60 -56.49
N ALA A 15 -25.54 -25.34 -55.57
CA ALA A 15 -25.46 -25.09 -54.13
C ALA A 15 -24.16 -25.63 -53.52
N LYS A 16 -22.99 -25.31 -54.11
CA LYS A 16 -21.70 -25.60 -53.47
C LYS A 16 -21.65 -24.89 -52.12
N PRO A 17 -21.64 -25.59 -50.97
CA PRO A 17 -21.57 -24.92 -49.67
C PRO A 17 -20.23 -24.22 -49.62
N ARG A 18 -20.25 -22.88 -49.64
CA ARG A 18 -19.05 -22.03 -49.54
C ARG A 18 -18.44 -22.24 -48.14
N GLY A 19 -17.66 -23.29 -47.98
CA GLY A 19 -17.03 -23.71 -46.73
C GLY A 19 -16.09 -22.67 -46.10
N GLY A 20 -15.71 -21.62 -46.85
CA GLY A 20 -14.82 -20.56 -46.39
C GLY A 20 -15.35 -19.71 -45.22
N ARG A 21 -16.68 -19.56 -45.06
CA ARG A 21 -17.24 -18.76 -43.95
C ARG A 21 -17.07 -19.40 -42.57
N LYS A 22 -16.98 -20.73 -42.48
CA LYS A 22 -16.77 -21.42 -41.19
C LYS A 22 -15.35 -21.17 -40.65
N TRP A 23 -14.35 -21.13 -41.53
CA TRP A 23 -12.97 -20.82 -41.14
C TRP A 23 -12.83 -19.35 -40.72
N LEU A 24 -13.52 -18.43 -41.43
CA LEU A 24 -13.57 -17.01 -41.07
C LEU A 24 -14.27 -16.77 -39.72
N LYS A 25 -15.37 -17.48 -39.43
CA LYS A 25 -16.03 -17.38 -38.11
C LYS A 25 -15.12 -17.90 -37.00
N ARG A 26 -14.45 -19.03 -37.21
CA ARG A 26 -13.47 -19.57 -36.25
C ARG A 26 -12.33 -18.60 -35.99
N SER A 27 -11.75 -18.01 -37.04
CA SER A 27 -10.67 -17.03 -36.88
C SER A 27 -11.12 -15.79 -36.11
N VAL A 28 -12.33 -15.28 -36.37
CA VAL A 28 -12.89 -14.14 -35.62
C VAL A 28 -13.04 -14.46 -34.13
N PHE A 29 -13.62 -15.62 -33.77
CA PHE A 29 -13.74 -16.00 -32.37
C PHE A 29 -12.38 -16.21 -31.70
N THR A 30 -11.40 -16.79 -32.39
CA THR A 30 -10.04 -16.95 -31.87
C THR A 30 -9.39 -15.60 -31.61
N VAL A 31 -9.47 -14.65 -32.56
CA VAL A 31 -8.92 -13.30 -32.38
C VAL A 31 -9.63 -12.57 -31.25
N LEU A 32 -10.94 -12.70 -31.14
CA LEU A 32 -11.71 -12.07 -30.05
C LEU A 32 -11.31 -12.64 -28.68
N ALA A 33 -11.15 -13.96 -28.57
CA ALA A 33 -10.66 -14.59 -27.35
C ALA A 33 -9.25 -14.09 -26.97
N LEU A 34 -8.33 -14.03 -27.94
CA LEU A 34 -6.99 -13.49 -27.72
C LEU A 34 -7.00 -12.01 -27.33
N ALA A 35 -7.89 -11.21 -27.93
CA ALA A 35 -8.05 -9.80 -27.59
C ALA A 35 -8.56 -9.61 -26.15
N VAL A 36 -9.50 -10.44 -25.69
CA VAL A 36 -9.99 -10.42 -24.30
C VAL A 36 -8.87 -10.81 -23.33
N ILE A 37 -8.12 -11.88 -23.63
CA ILE A 37 -7.00 -12.33 -22.79
C ILE A 37 -5.90 -11.26 -22.74
N GLY A 38 -5.47 -10.76 -23.90
CA GLY A 38 -4.44 -9.72 -24.00
C GLY A 38 -4.86 -8.42 -23.35
N GLY A 39 -6.12 -8.00 -23.54
CA GLY A 39 -6.69 -6.82 -22.90
C GLY A 39 -6.78 -6.97 -21.37
N GLY A 40 -7.20 -8.13 -20.87
CA GLY A 40 -7.23 -8.43 -19.44
C GLY A 40 -5.85 -8.43 -18.80
N LEU A 41 -4.87 -9.08 -19.43
CA LEU A 41 -3.47 -9.09 -18.97
C LEU A 41 -2.85 -7.69 -18.96
N TYR A 42 -3.03 -6.94 -20.05
CA TYR A 42 -2.52 -5.58 -20.15
C TYR A 42 -3.19 -4.62 -19.16
N GLY A 43 -4.51 -4.70 -19.03
CA GLY A 43 -5.28 -3.91 -18.06
C GLY A 43 -4.86 -4.22 -16.63
N GLY A 44 -4.73 -5.50 -16.28
CA GLY A 44 -4.21 -5.95 -14.99
C GLY A 44 -2.81 -5.42 -14.72
N TYR A 45 -1.86 -5.60 -15.65
CA TYR A 45 -0.49 -5.11 -15.52
C TYR A 45 -0.42 -3.58 -15.40
N ARG A 46 -1.21 -2.85 -16.18
CA ARG A 46 -1.30 -1.39 -16.10
C ARG A 46 -1.84 -0.92 -14.76
N TRP A 47 -2.82 -1.63 -14.20
CA TRP A 47 -3.38 -1.33 -12.88
C TRP A 47 -2.38 -1.58 -11.76
N THR A 48 -1.62 -2.68 -11.80
CA THR A 48 -0.59 -2.95 -10.77
C THR A 48 0.51 -1.88 -10.76
N GLN A 49 0.77 -1.25 -11.91
CA GLN A 49 1.76 -0.17 -12.05
C GLN A 49 1.28 1.20 -11.54
N THR A 50 -0.01 1.35 -11.20
CA THR A 50 -0.56 2.62 -10.69
C THR A 50 -0.81 2.64 -9.19
N GLN A 51 -0.60 1.51 -8.50
CA GLN A 51 -0.87 1.39 -7.07
C GLN A 51 0.36 1.76 -6.23
N PHE A 52 0.12 2.39 -5.08
CA PHE A 52 1.12 2.68 -4.06
C PHE A 52 0.60 2.17 -2.73
N TYR A 53 1.48 1.90 -1.78
CA TYR A 53 1.05 1.57 -0.43
C TYR A 53 2.09 1.97 0.61
N VAL A 54 1.62 2.16 1.84
CA VAL A 54 2.46 2.42 3.01
C VAL A 54 2.47 1.17 3.88
N GLY A 55 3.65 0.64 4.15
CA GLY A 55 3.85 -0.61 4.88
C GLY A 55 4.93 -0.52 5.94
N ALA A 56 5.00 -1.54 6.80
CA ALA A 56 6.07 -1.69 7.77
C ALA A 56 7.28 -2.38 7.13
N GLN A 57 8.47 -1.78 7.25
CA GLN A 57 9.74 -2.40 6.88
C GLN A 57 10.65 -2.45 8.12
N ASN A 58 10.86 -3.65 8.65
CA ASN A 58 11.53 -3.89 9.93
C ASN A 58 10.79 -3.17 11.08
N GLU A 59 11.30 -2.02 11.52
CA GLU A 59 10.76 -1.21 12.62
C GLU A 59 10.29 0.18 12.19
N ASN A 60 10.34 0.47 10.89
CA ASN A 60 10.03 1.78 10.33
C ASN A 60 8.93 1.69 9.27
N VAL A 61 8.32 2.84 9.00
CA VAL A 61 7.38 2.98 7.88
C VAL A 61 8.15 3.10 6.57
N ALA A 62 7.66 2.43 5.52
CA ALA A 62 8.19 2.55 4.17
C ALA A 62 7.05 2.75 3.16
N LEU A 63 7.37 3.51 2.12
CA LEU A 63 6.52 3.70 0.95
C LEU A 63 6.94 2.70 -0.11
N PHE A 64 5.97 1.91 -0.56
CA PHE A 64 6.15 0.91 -1.59
C PHE A 64 5.35 1.27 -2.83
N ARG A 65 5.85 0.85 -3.99
CA ARG A 65 5.14 0.92 -5.27
C ARG A 65 4.69 -0.47 -5.69
N GLY A 66 3.43 -0.59 -6.09
CA GLY A 66 2.83 -1.84 -6.56
C GLY A 66 1.74 -2.38 -5.64
N ILE A 67 1.64 -3.70 -5.56
CA ILE A 67 0.66 -4.45 -4.76
C ILE A 67 1.38 -5.32 -3.73
N SER A 68 0.87 -5.34 -2.50
CA SER A 68 1.44 -6.07 -1.36
C SER A 68 1.13 -7.58 -1.36
N GLN A 69 0.66 -8.15 -2.47
CA GLN A 69 0.37 -9.57 -2.55
C GLN A 69 1.62 -10.37 -2.94
N ASP A 70 2.06 -11.27 -2.06
CA ASP A 70 3.07 -12.27 -2.38
C ASP A 70 2.46 -13.37 -3.24
N LEU A 71 2.74 -13.35 -4.55
CA LEU A 71 2.43 -14.47 -5.42
C LEU A 71 3.56 -15.49 -5.34
N ALA A 72 3.46 -16.41 -4.37
CA ALA A 72 4.21 -17.67 -4.14
C ALA A 72 5.76 -17.63 -4.18
N TRP A 73 6.35 -16.99 -5.18
CA TRP A 73 7.79 -16.93 -5.48
C TRP A 73 8.29 -15.55 -5.94
N ILE A 74 7.41 -14.56 -6.18
CA ILE A 74 7.79 -13.23 -6.69
C ILE A 74 7.06 -12.18 -5.86
N SER A 75 7.83 -11.25 -5.28
CA SER A 75 7.28 -10.01 -4.73
C SER A 75 7.05 -9.02 -5.88
N LEU A 76 5.80 -8.58 -6.07
CA LEU A 76 5.43 -7.58 -7.09
C LEU A 76 5.51 -6.14 -6.55
N SER A 77 6.12 -5.95 -5.39
CA SER A 77 6.32 -4.64 -4.77
C SER A 77 7.79 -4.24 -4.78
N GLU A 78 8.06 -2.99 -5.13
CA GLU A 78 9.39 -2.40 -5.06
C GLU A 78 9.37 -1.31 -3.97
N VAL A 79 10.40 -1.29 -3.12
CA VAL A 79 10.55 -0.26 -2.09
C VAL A 79 10.89 1.06 -2.79
N GLU A 80 9.96 2.01 -2.77
CA GLU A 80 10.17 3.31 -3.40
C GLU A 80 10.99 4.21 -2.46
N LYS A 81 10.61 4.30 -1.18
CA LYS A 81 11.34 5.07 -0.15
C LYS A 81 11.17 4.50 1.25
N ASN A 82 12.26 4.43 2.00
CA ASN A 82 12.25 4.14 3.44
C ASN A 82 12.19 5.43 4.25
N HIS A 83 11.37 5.46 5.30
CA HIS A 83 11.23 6.59 6.22
C HIS A 83 11.69 6.20 7.64
N PRO A 84 13.02 6.09 7.88
CA PRO A 84 13.57 5.69 9.17
C PRO A 84 13.28 6.67 10.31
N GLU A 85 12.86 7.89 10.00
CA GLU A 85 12.39 8.88 10.97
C GLU A 85 11.05 8.52 11.61
N ILE A 86 10.28 7.62 11.01
CA ILE A 86 8.96 7.18 11.46
C ILE A 86 9.05 5.76 12.02
N GLU A 87 9.41 5.66 13.30
CA GLU A 87 9.47 4.37 14.00
C GLU A 87 8.06 3.90 14.40
N LEU A 88 7.73 2.65 14.08
CA LEU A 88 6.42 2.02 14.36
C LEU A 88 6.03 2.05 15.84
N LYS A 89 7.01 2.07 16.75
CA LYS A 89 6.76 2.09 18.21
C LYS A 89 6.15 3.42 18.69
N TYR A 90 6.38 4.51 17.97
CA TYR A 90 5.81 5.81 18.28
C TYR A 90 4.49 6.07 17.53
N LEU A 91 4.06 5.14 16.67
CA LEU A 91 2.73 5.22 16.06
C LEU A 91 1.66 4.77 17.07
N PRO A 92 0.48 5.42 17.05
CA PRO A 92 -0.65 4.91 17.80
C PRO A 92 -1.00 3.48 17.35
N PRO A 93 -1.53 2.64 18.25
CA PRO A 93 -1.66 1.19 18.02
C PRO A 93 -2.54 0.85 16.81
N TYR A 94 -3.61 1.61 16.56
CA TYR A 94 -4.49 1.40 15.41
C TYR A 94 -3.78 1.68 14.08
N GLN A 95 -3.05 2.80 13.99
CA GLN A 95 -2.28 3.18 12.80
C GLN A 95 -1.15 2.20 12.55
N ARG A 96 -0.46 1.76 13.62
CA ARG A 96 0.58 0.72 13.51
C ARG A 96 0.02 -0.56 12.92
N LYS A 97 -1.15 -1.01 13.41
CA LYS A 97 -1.83 -2.21 12.88
C LYS A 97 -2.20 -2.05 11.41
N GLN A 98 -2.65 -0.87 10.99
CA GLN A 98 -2.94 -0.60 9.58
C GLN A 98 -1.68 -0.61 8.70
N VAL A 99 -0.58 -0.02 9.17
CA VAL A 99 0.70 -0.02 8.43
C VAL A 99 1.31 -1.43 8.37
N GLU A 100 1.22 -2.21 9.46
CA GLU A 100 1.57 -3.63 9.48
C GLU A 100 0.70 -4.44 8.50
N ALA A 101 -0.59 -4.12 8.41
CA ALA A 101 -1.53 -4.72 7.47
C ALA A 101 -1.43 -4.16 6.05
N THR A 102 -0.54 -3.18 5.81
CA THR A 102 -0.43 -2.39 4.57
C THR A 102 -1.62 -1.46 4.30
N ILE A 103 -1.34 -0.16 4.13
CA ILE A 103 -2.31 0.86 3.73
C ILE A 103 -2.19 1.10 2.23
N ALA A 104 -3.17 0.64 1.46
CA ALA A 104 -3.20 0.85 0.01
C ALA A 104 -3.65 2.28 -0.35
N GLU A 105 -2.92 2.90 -1.28
CA GLU A 105 -3.12 4.28 -1.71
C GLU A 105 -3.22 4.34 -3.25
N GLY A 106 -4.17 5.13 -3.75
CA GLY A 106 -4.47 5.21 -5.18
C GLY A 106 -3.49 6.09 -5.98
N SER A 107 -2.63 6.86 -5.31
CA SER A 107 -1.67 7.74 -5.95
C SER A 107 -0.44 7.98 -5.08
N ILE A 108 0.68 8.34 -5.70
CA ILE A 108 1.91 8.71 -4.98
C ILE A 108 1.70 9.95 -4.09
N THR A 109 0.81 10.85 -4.48
CA THR A 109 0.53 12.07 -3.72
C THR A 109 -0.24 11.74 -2.44
N ASP A 110 -1.23 10.86 -2.53
CA ASP A 110 -2.02 10.45 -1.36
C ASP A 110 -1.17 9.61 -0.42
N ALA A 111 -0.34 8.72 -0.96
CA ALA A 111 0.59 7.94 -0.17
C ALA A 111 1.62 8.82 0.57
N ARG A 112 2.16 9.86 -0.08
CA ARG A 112 3.06 10.83 0.58
C ARG A 112 2.34 11.60 1.69
N LYS A 113 1.13 12.10 1.44
CA LYS A 113 0.33 12.77 2.47
C LYS A 113 0.08 11.86 3.67
N LYS A 114 -0.18 10.57 3.42
CA LYS A 114 -0.39 9.59 4.49
C LYS A 114 0.88 9.37 5.31
N VAL A 115 2.03 9.28 4.66
CA VAL A 115 3.34 9.22 5.32
C VAL A 115 3.58 10.48 6.16
N ASP A 116 3.31 11.67 5.63
CA ASP A 116 3.48 12.93 6.36
C ASP A 116 2.58 13.01 7.61
N GLU A 117 1.33 12.55 7.50
CA GLU A 117 0.40 12.44 8.64
C GLU A 117 0.94 11.49 9.73
N LEU A 118 1.42 10.31 9.31
CA LEU A 118 2.03 9.33 10.21
C LEU A 118 3.30 9.88 10.86
N ALA A 119 4.10 10.65 10.13
CA ALA A 119 5.30 11.31 10.64
C ALA A 119 4.97 12.37 11.72
N ALA A 120 3.95 13.18 11.47
CA ALA A 120 3.49 14.18 12.44
C ALA A 120 3.01 13.52 13.75
N GLN A 121 2.26 12.42 13.63
CA GLN A 121 1.81 11.64 14.80
C GLN A 121 2.98 10.99 15.54
N ALA A 122 3.87 10.31 14.82
CA ALA A 122 5.03 9.64 15.39
C ALA A 122 5.96 10.62 16.13
N SER A 123 6.19 11.81 15.56
CA SER A 123 7.03 12.84 16.19
C SER A 123 6.41 13.39 17.49
N ALA A 124 5.10 13.63 17.51
CA ALA A 124 4.40 14.04 18.72
C ALA A 124 4.47 12.98 19.82
N CYS A 125 4.22 11.71 19.49
CA CYS A 125 4.29 10.60 20.44
C CYS A 125 5.71 10.32 20.93
N LYS A 126 6.72 10.49 20.06
CA LYS A 126 8.13 10.37 20.42
C LYS A 126 8.53 11.42 21.45
N LYS A 127 8.10 12.67 21.27
CA LYS A 127 8.38 13.75 22.24
C LYS A 127 7.68 13.52 23.58
N ASP A 128 6.44 13.01 23.59
CA ASP A 128 5.74 12.66 24.84
C ASP A 128 6.46 11.53 25.59
N ALA A 129 6.87 10.48 24.88
CA ALA A 129 7.62 9.37 25.46
C ALA A 129 8.96 9.84 26.06
N GLN A 130 9.68 10.73 25.37
CA GLN A 130 10.93 11.32 25.88
C GLN A 130 10.70 12.16 27.15
N ARG A 131 9.60 12.92 27.22
CA ARG A 131 9.24 13.69 28.42
C ARG A 131 8.98 12.77 29.62
N ARG A 132 8.18 11.72 29.45
CA ARG A 132 7.90 10.75 30.51
C ARG A 132 9.15 10.01 30.98
N ALA A 133 10.05 9.67 30.05
CA ALA A 133 11.31 9.04 30.39
C ALA A 133 12.18 9.98 31.25
N ALA A 134 12.29 11.25 30.88
CA ALA A 134 13.02 12.26 31.66
C ALA A 134 12.40 12.51 33.04
N GLU A 135 11.07 12.50 33.15
CA GLU A 135 10.36 12.58 34.44
C GLU A 135 10.68 11.37 35.33
N THR A 136 10.65 10.16 34.76
CA THR A 136 10.96 8.91 35.48
C THR A 136 12.42 8.88 35.96
N GLU A 137 13.35 9.38 35.14
CA GLU A 137 14.78 9.48 35.48
C GLU A 137 15.04 10.52 36.57
N ALA A 138 14.31 11.63 36.55
CA ALA A 138 14.33 12.63 37.61
C ALA A 138 13.76 12.08 38.94
N GLU A 139 12.70 11.28 38.89
CA GLU A 139 12.12 10.61 40.06
C GLU A 139 13.05 9.53 40.63
N THR A 140 13.74 8.77 39.77
CA THR A 140 14.70 7.73 40.19
C THR A 140 15.96 8.35 40.81
N SER A 141 16.36 9.55 40.36
CA SER A 141 17.46 10.33 40.95
C SER A 141 17.08 10.98 42.29
N ALA A 142 15.80 11.07 42.61
CA ALA A 142 15.28 11.61 43.87
C ALA A 142 15.02 10.50 44.91
N THR A 143 16.03 9.67 45.18
CA THR A 143 16.02 8.85 46.42
C THR A 143 16.46 9.76 47.58
N PRO A 144 15.69 9.91 48.68
CA PRO A 144 16.09 10.78 49.79
C PRO A 144 17.16 10.14 50.67
N PRO A 145 18.34 10.74 50.90
CA PRO A 145 19.03 10.56 52.15
C PRO A 145 18.30 11.37 53.23
N THR A 146 17.99 10.72 54.34
CA THR A 146 17.55 11.36 55.58
C THR A 146 18.47 12.52 55.97
N ALA A 147 17.84 13.57 56.52
CA ALA A 147 18.43 14.74 57.20
C ALA A 147 18.72 15.99 56.34
N GLY A 148 17.74 16.89 56.35
CA GLY A 148 17.92 18.33 56.52
C GLY A 148 18.59 19.11 55.40
N THR A 149 17.81 19.85 54.60
CA THR A 149 18.02 21.26 54.21
C THR A 149 16.91 21.69 53.23
N LYS A 150 16.50 22.97 53.34
CA LYS A 150 15.41 23.67 52.65
C LYS A 150 15.23 23.32 51.15
N PRO A 151 13.98 23.33 50.63
CA PRO A 151 13.73 23.08 49.22
C PRO A 151 14.22 24.28 48.40
N THR A 152 15.34 24.10 47.70
CA THR A 152 15.76 25.03 46.65
C THR A 152 15.07 24.57 45.37
N LYS A 153 14.12 25.39 44.91
CA LYS A 153 13.28 25.20 43.73
C LYS A 153 14.17 24.94 42.51
N ALA A 154 14.35 23.67 42.14
CA ALA A 154 15.01 23.31 40.90
C ALA A 154 14.14 23.77 39.74
N THR A 155 14.63 24.74 38.98
CA THR A 155 14.03 25.18 37.72
C THR A 155 14.03 24.00 36.76
N PRO A 156 12.87 23.49 36.30
CA PRO A 156 12.86 22.42 35.31
C PRO A 156 13.50 22.95 34.02
N THR A 157 14.52 22.25 33.55
CA THR A 157 15.05 22.37 32.20
C THR A 157 13.88 22.47 31.21
N PRO A 158 13.89 23.42 30.26
CA PRO A 158 12.82 23.54 29.29
C PRO A 158 12.82 22.29 28.40
N GLY A 159 12.05 21.28 28.81
CA GLY A 159 11.75 20.14 27.96
C GLY A 159 11.09 20.63 26.67
N PRO A 160 11.20 19.86 25.56
CA PRO A 160 10.74 20.30 24.25
C PRO A 160 9.29 20.79 24.35
N SER A 161 9.09 22.08 24.07
CA SER A 161 7.77 22.68 24.04
C SER A 161 7.02 22.08 22.85
N LEU A 162 6.05 21.21 23.14
CA LEU A 162 5.11 20.70 22.13
C LEU A 162 4.40 21.89 21.48
N SER A 163 4.41 21.94 20.14
CA SER A 163 3.57 22.90 19.40
C SER A 163 2.08 22.58 19.65
N GLU A 164 1.18 23.54 19.38
CA GLU A 164 -0.26 23.32 19.60
C GLU A 164 -0.81 22.11 18.85
N GLU A 165 -0.27 21.81 17.67
CA GLU A 165 -0.66 20.65 16.87
C GLU A 165 -0.22 19.34 17.52
N GLU A 166 0.99 19.28 18.08
CA GLU A 166 1.49 18.10 18.79
C GLU A 166 0.65 17.81 20.04
N LYS A 167 0.24 18.84 20.79
CA LYS A 167 -0.61 18.67 21.98
C LYS A 167 -1.96 18.01 21.68
N LYS A 168 -2.51 18.20 20.48
CA LYS A 168 -3.77 17.55 20.06
C LYS A 168 -3.59 16.07 19.71
N LEU A 169 -2.38 15.67 19.32
CA LEU A 169 -2.05 14.31 18.90
C LEU A 169 -1.59 13.42 20.06
N VAL A 170 -0.97 13.99 21.10
CA VAL A 170 -0.53 13.24 22.30
C VAL A 170 -1.60 12.34 22.92
N PRO A 171 -2.89 12.75 23.07
CA PRO A 171 -3.94 11.89 23.60
C PRO A 171 -4.22 10.64 22.74
N GLN A 172 -3.81 10.65 21.47
CA GLN A 172 -4.01 9.53 20.54
C GLN A 172 -2.88 8.51 20.64
N CYS A 173 -1.68 8.88 21.11
CA CYS A 173 -0.51 8.00 21.22
C CYS A 173 -0.75 6.71 22.04
N GLY A 174 -1.69 6.75 22.99
CA GLY A 174 -2.06 5.61 23.83
C GLY A 174 -3.51 5.15 23.71
N LYS A 175 -4.32 5.79 22.86
CA LYS A 175 -5.71 5.36 22.66
C LYS A 175 -5.75 4.18 21.70
N GLN A 176 -6.34 3.08 22.19
CA GLN A 176 -6.68 1.89 21.41
C GLN A 176 -7.94 2.11 20.59
#